data_AF-A0A527WT29-F1
#
_entry.id   AF-A0A527WT29-F1
#
_cell.length_a   1.000
_cell.length_b   1.000
_cell.length_c   1.000
_cell.angle_alpha   90.00
_cell.angle_beta   90.00
_cell.angle_gamma   90.00
#
_symmetry.space_group_name_H-M   'P 1'
#
loop_
_entity.id
_entity.type
_entity.pdbx_description
1 polymer ?
#
loop_
_entity_poly.entity_id
_entity_poly.type
_entity_poly.pdbx_seq_one_letter_code
_entity_poly.pdbx_strand_id
1 'polypeptide(L)'
;MEHAPPAAPAVRETLERLLASETFGRSERARRLLRYLVEREQAGEADRLKGVSIAMDVFGKDGDFDASTDAVVRVQAGRLRELLDQYFANEGVAEPVRIAIPRGGYVPSYELNAIRLPGDAKSATGNIARQPQASAEAAPAADYLDSPTSDEPVPLMAPAAPAQSLTRQLRFFWAAMVLVIAMLGVLILRQGGAFLGGGDTTATAETAGVAGTTAQPVFDSLPLIYIAVNADRAEAARVASSLRAGLAGFDTIDFIGRAPDSTRDQSADPISFVFDIVPGPAAGDVTVELQSVATGRVLLSRNLTSAETAPGVVESNIASLLTSTIPASGAIYSYIDQSDIRTSQIGCLVLDDRYFLDMNAQTHEAAYRCLEKLASDGTKSSLVYAELAALHGEAVTAHYRYPPDATLE
;
A
#
# COMPACT_ATOMS: atom_id res chain seq x y z
N MET A 1 -2.38 2.78 43.02
CA MET A 1 -1.55 1.64 42.57
C MET A 1 -1.31 1.86 41.09
N GLU A 2 -0.16 2.47 40.75
CA GLU A 2 0.30 2.56 39.36
C GLU A 2 0.48 1.14 38.85
N HIS A 3 -0.41 0.70 37.96
CA HIS A 3 -0.23 -0.56 37.26
C HIS A 3 0.89 -0.36 36.24
N ALA A 4 1.90 -1.21 36.29
CA ALA A 4 2.95 -1.24 35.28
C ALA A 4 2.30 -1.38 33.89
N PRO A 5 2.77 -0.63 32.88
CA PRO A 5 2.23 -0.75 31.52
C PRO A 5 2.34 -2.21 31.05
N PRO A 6 1.28 -2.78 30.45
CA PRO A 6 1.30 -4.16 30.01
C PRO A 6 2.44 -4.41 29.02
N ALA A 7 2.98 -5.63 29.04
CA ALA A 7 4.08 -5.99 28.16
C ALA A 7 3.71 -5.75 26.69
N ALA A 8 4.62 -5.16 25.91
CA ALA A 8 4.36 -4.78 24.54
C ALA A 8 3.80 -5.90 23.62
N PRO A 9 4.18 -7.18 23.79
CA PRO A 9 3.56 -8.30 23.07
C PRO A 9 2.07 -8.48 23.35
N ALA A 10 1.62 -8.33 24.61
CA ALA A 10 0.22 -8.53 24.99
C ALA A 10 -0.69 -7.45 24.39
N VAL A 11 -0.22 -6.20 24.34
CA VAL A 11 -0.91 -5.09 23.68
C VAL A 11 -1.07 -5.37 22.18
N ARG A 12 -0.02 -5.87 21.53
CA ARG A 12 -0.05 -6.19 20.09
C ARG A 12 -0.99 -7.35 19.78
N GLU A 13 -0.99 -8.39 20.60
CA GLU A 13 -1.88 -9.53 20.43
C GLU A 13 -3.36 -9.15 20.62
N THR A 14 -3.68 -8.35 21.63
CA THR A 14 -5.03 -7.78 21.78
C THR A 14 -5.39 -6.87 20.60
N LEU A 15 -4.45 -6.07 20.09
CA LEU A 15 -4.69 -5.24 18.91
C LEU A 15 -5.08 -6.08 17.70
N GLU A 16 -4.35 -7.16 17.38
CA GLU A 16 -4.68 -8.00 16.23
C GLU A 16 -6.05 -8.67 16.38
N ARG A 17 -6.38 -9.21 17.57
CA ARG A 17 -7.69 -9.81 17.84
C ARG A 17 -8.83 -8.80 17.72
N LEU A 18 -8.63 -7.60 18.24
CA LEU A 18 -9.59 -6.50 18.15
C LEU A 18 -9.76 -6.05 16.69
N LEU A 19 -8.68 -5.95 15.91
CA LEU A 19 -8.76 -5.57 14.50
C LEU A 19 -9.40 -6.67 13.63
N ALA A 20 -9.34 -7.93 14.02
CA ALA A 20 -10.00 -9.04 13.32
C ALA A 20 -11.47 -9.24 13.73
N SER A 21 -11.96 -8.50 14.73
CA SER A 21 -13.31 -8.67 15.28
C SER A 21 -14.41 -8.19 14.33
N GLU A 22 -15.63 -8.71 14.50
CA GLU A 22 -16.80 -8.29 13.71
C GLU A 22 -17.12 -6.79 13.91
N THR A 23 -16.96 -6.29 15.14
CA THR A 23 -17.14 -4.88 15.50
C THR A 23 -16.26 -3.96 14.66
N PHE A 24 -15.00 -4.35 14.39
CA PHE A 24 -14.05 -3.56 13.62
C PHE A 24 -14.01 -3.91 12.12
N GLY A 25 -14.44 -5.10 11.73
CA GLY A 25 -14.42 -5.59 10.34
C GLY A 25 -15.22 -4.71 9.35
N ARG A 26 -16.17 -3.91 9.85
CA ARG A 26 -16.98 -2.99 9.04
C ARG A 26 -16.33 -1.62 8.79
N SER A 27 -15.19 -1.29 9.42
CA SER A 27 -14.58 0.04 9.32
C SER A 27 -13.05 -0.02 9.20
N GLU A 28 -12.56 -0.12 7.97
CA GLU A 28 -11.13 -0.02 7.65
C GLU A 28 -10.48 1.28 8.17
N ARG A 29 -11.21 2.40 8.15
CA ARG A 29 -10.69 3.66 8.71
C ARG A 29 -10.46 3.59 10.22
N ALA A 30 -11.35 2.95 10.97
CA ALA A 30 -11.16 2.77 12.41
C ALA A 30 -10.01 1.79 12.70
N ARG A 31 -9.88 0.73 11.88
CA ARG A 31 -8.77 -0.23 11.98
C ARG A 31 -7.41 0.44 11.77
N ARG A 32 -7.25 1.20 10.68
CA ARG A 32 -6.02 1.95 10.39
C ARG A 32 -5.69 2.97 11.46
N LEU A 33 -6.68 3.73 11.92
CA LEU A 33 -6.48 4.71 12.99
C LEU A 33 -6.01 4.02 14.28
N LEU A 34 -6.69 2.97 14.73
CA LEU A 34 -6.31 2.27 15.95
C LEU A 34 -4.91 1.64 15.85
N ARG A 35 -4.62 0.99 14.73
CA ARG A 35 -3.30 0.41 14.47
C ARG A 35 -2.19 1.47 14.56
N TYR A 36 -2.37 2.59 13.86
CA TYR A 36 -1.42 3.70 13.88
C TYR A 36 -1.19 4.24 15.30
N LEU A 37 -2.26 4.49 16.06
CA LEU A 37 -2.16 5.03 17.42
C LEU A 37 -1.40 4.09 18.35
N VAL A 38 -1.70 2.78 18.30
CA VAL A 38 -1.08 1.78 19.17
C VAL A 38 0.37 1.51 18.76
N GLU A 39 0.67 1.37 17.47
CA GLU A 39 2.04 1.11 17.00
C GLU A 39 2.98 2.28 17.28
N ARG A 40 2.53 3.52 17.09
CA ARG A 40 3.33 4.72 17.38
C ARG A 40 3.56 4.91 18.88
N GLU A 41 2.55 4.67 19.71
CA GLU A 41 2.71 4.73 21.16
C GLU A 41 3.72 3.68 21.65
N GLN A 42 3.60 2.45 21.17
CA GLN A 42 4.49 1.33 21.51
C GLN A 42 5.93 1.51 20.97
N ALA A 43 6.10 2.36 19.96
CA ALA A 43 7.41 2.80 19.46
C ALA A 43 8.02 3.95 20.30
N GLY A 44 7.35 4.42 21.36
CA GLY A 44 7.77 5.56 22.18
C GLY A 44 7.50 6.91 21.52
N GLU A 45 6.66 6.96 20.49
CA GLU A 45 6.36 8.18 19.71
C GLU A 45 5.01 8.82 20.09
N ALA A 46 4.55 8.62 21.34
CA ALA A 46 3.27 9.14 21.82
C ALA A 46 3.10 10.67 21.61
N ASP A 47 4.17 11.45 21.76
CA ASP A 47 4.17 12.91 21.57
C ASP A 47 3.85 13.34 20.12
N ARG A 48 3.99 12.43 19.16
CA ARG A 48 3.67 12.65 17.74
C ARG A 48 2.22 12.36 17.41
N LEU A 49 1.43 11.79 18.33
CA LEU A 49 0.00 11.51 18.14
C LEU A 49 -0.85 12.79 18.27
N LYS A 50 -0.58 13.76 17.39
CA LYS A 50 -1.33 15.01 17.25
C LYS A 50 -2.31 14.91 16.09
N GLY A 51 -3.39 15.70 16.15
CA GLY A 51 -4.43 15.70 15.13
C GLY A 51 -3.88 15.92 13.71
N VAL A 52 -2.91 16.81 13.54
CA VAL A 52 -2.26 17.09 12.25
C VAL A 52 -1.49 15.88 11.73
N SER A 53 -0.66 15.25 12.57
CA SER A 53 0.13 14.06 12.19
C SER A 53 -0.77 12.88 11.82
N ILE A 54 -1.86 12.68 12.56
CA ILE A 54 -2.86 11.64 12.26
C ILE A 54 -3.58 11.96 10.94
N ALA A 55 -3.92 13.22 10.67
CA ALA A 55 -4.54 13.64 9.42
C ALA A 55 -3.67 13.30 8.20
N MET A 56 -2.37 13.55 8.30
CA MET A 56 -1.41 13.26 7.24
C MET A 56 -1.15 11.76 7.09
N ASP A 57 -0.73 11.11 8.19
CA ASP A 57 -0.24 9.73 8.15
C ASP A 57 -1.35 8.70 7.96
N VAL A 58 -2.55 8.95 8.48
CA VAL A 58 -3.68 7.98 8.44
C VAL A 58 -4.71 8.35 7.39
N PHE A 59 -5.00 9.65 7.22
CA PHE A 59 -6.06 10.13 6.33
C PHE A 59 -5.55 10.77 5.04
N GLY A 60 -4.22 10.82 4.83
CA GLY A 60 -3.61 11.31 3.59
C GLY A 60 -3.88 12.79 3.32
N LYS A 61 -4.05 13.60 4.37
CA LYS A 61 -4.22 15.05 4.25
C LYS A 61 -2.87 15.73 4.00
N ASP A 62 -2.89 16.83 3.25
CA ASP A 62 -1.68 17.58 2.91
C ASP A 62 -1.22 18.51 4.05
N GLY A 63 -0.04 19.11 3.86
CA GLY A 63 0.61 20.07 4.77
C GLY A 63 -0.28 21.21 5.28
N ASP A 64 -1.30 21.58 4.49
CA ASP A 64 -2.23 22.67 4.76
C ASP A 64 -3.45 22.26 5.61
N PHE A 65 -3.44 21.06 6.20
CA PHE A 65 -4.52 20.59 7.08
C PHE A 65 -4.69 21.49 8.31
N ASP A 66 -5.88 22.07 8.45
CA ASP A 66 -6.29 22.82 9.64
C ASP A 66 -7.28 22.01 10.49
N ALA A 67 -6.84 21.59 11.67
CA ALA A 67 -7.65 20.83 12.63
C ALA A 67 -8.85 21.62 13.17
N SER A 68 -8.87 22.95 13.04
CA SER A 68 -9.97 23.80 13.49
C SER A 68 -11.18 23.72 12.54
N THR A 69 -10.92 23.64 11.23
CA THR A 69 -11.93 23.63 10.16
C THR A 69 -12.24 22.22 9.63
N ASP A 70 -11.28 21.29 9.62
CA ASP A 70 -11.50 19.90 9.24
C ASP A 70 -11.60 18.99 10.46
N ALA A 71 -12.81 18.49 10.71
CA ALA A 71 -13.13 17.64 11.85
C ALA A 71 -12.83 16.15 11.63
N VAL A 72 -12.26 15.73 10.49
CA VAL A 72 -12.11 14.30 10.13
C VAL A 72 -11.46 13.48 11.25
N VAL A 73 -10.36 13.97 11.83
CA VAL A 73 -9.64 13.24 12.89
C VAL A 73 -10.46 13.19 14.17
N ARG A 74 -11.17 14.27 14.53
CA ARG A 74 -12.03 14.32 15.73
C ARG A 74 -13.23 13.38 15.58
N VAL A 75 -13.85 13.34 14.41
CA VAL A 75 -14.99 12.45 14.10
C VAL A 75 -14.56 10.99 14.11
N GLN A 76 -13.46 10.65 13.44
CA GLN A 76 -12.96 9.27 13.42
C GLN A 76 -12.48 8.80 14.78
N ALA A 77 -11.86 9.67 15.59
CA ALA A 77 -11.53 9.35 16.98
C ALA A 77 -12.78 9.17 17.86
N GLY A 78 -13.86 9.91 17.60
CA GLY A 78 -15.15 9.68 18.24
C GLY A 78 -15.70 8.30 17.92
N ARG A 79 -15.74 7.96 16.63
CA ARG A 79 -16.21 6.65 16.16
C ARG A 79 -15.35 5.49 16.67
N LEU A 80 -14.02 5.68 16.73
CA LEU A 80 -13.10 4.69 17.28
C LEU A 80 -13.42 4.38 18.74
N ARG A 81 -13.70 5.40 19.56
CA ARG A 81 -14.06 5.20 20.98
C ARG A 81 -15.36 4.39 21.11
N GLU A 82 -16.38 4.70 20.31
CA GLU A 82 -17.62 3.92 20.28
C GLU A 82 -17.40 2.44 19.94
N LEU A 83 -16.55 2.17 18.93
CA LEU A 83 -16.22 0.81 18.52
C LEU A 83 -15.40 0.06 19.58
N LEU A 84 -14.46 0.73 20.26
CA LEU A 84 -13.72 0.14 21.37
C LEU A 84 -14.65 -0.21 22.53
N ASP A 85 -15.56 0.70 22.91
CA ASP A 85 -16.53 0.44 23.96
C ASP A 85 -17.46 -0.73 23.58
N GLN A 86 -17.91 -0.78 22.33
CA GLN A 86 -18.74 -1.89 21.82
C GLN A 86 -17.99 -3.22 21.82
N TYR A 87 -16.72 -3.25 21.40
CA TYR A 87 -15.92 -4.45 21.37
C TYR A 87 -15.70 -5.00 22.78
N PHE A 88 -15.21 -4.17 23.72
CA PHE A 88 -14.93 -4.62 25.09
C PHE A 88 -16.21 -4.93 25.92
N ALA A 89 -17.37 -4.46 25.48
CA ALA A 89 -18.66 -4.86 26.07
C ALA A 89 -19.19 -6.21 25.54
N ASN A 90 -18.70 -6.68 24.38
CA ASN A 90 -19.22 -7.87 23.69
C ASN A 90 -18.11 -8.90 23.41
N GLU A 91 -17.46 -8.81 22.25
CA GLU A 91 -16.45 -9.78 21.77
C GLU A 91 -15.20 -9.83 22.68
N GLY A 92 -14.80 -8.67 23.22
CA GLY A 92 -13.56 -8.49 23.96
C GLY A 92 -13.67 -8.58 25.48
N VAL A 93 -14.77 -9.09 26.04
CA VAL A 93 -14.99 -9.14 27.51
C VAL A 93 -13.90 -9.92 28.25
N ALA A 94 -13.34 -10.94 27.60
CA ALA A 94 -12.29 -11.80 28.14
C ALA A 94 -10.86 -11.34 27.76
N GLU A 95 -10.70 -10.19 27.11
CA GLU A 95 -9.38 -9.68 26.76
C GLU A 95 -8.55 -9.36 28.00
N PRO A 96 -7.28 -9.81 28.08
CA PRO A 96 -6.42 -9.56 29.23
C PRO A 96 -5.96 -8.09 29.32
N VAL A 97 -5.96 -7.38 28.20
CA VAL A 97 -5.64 -5.95 28.12
C VAL A 97 -6.81 -5.22 27.48
N ARG A 98 -7.25 -4.14 28.13
CA ARG A 98 -8.24 -3.22 27.57
C ARG A 98 -7.54 -2.00 27.00
N ILE A 99 -7.74 -1.76 25.70
CA ILE A 99 -7.21 -0.59 24.99
C ILE A 99 -8.29 0.49 24.97
N ALA A 100 -7.97 1.68 25.50
CA ALA A 100 -8.87 2.83 25.48
C ALA A 100 -8.19 4.06 24.87
N ILE A 101 -8.98 4.94 24.23
CA ILE A 101 -8.50 6.24 23.73
C ILE A 101 -9.18 7.35 24.55
N PRO A 102 -8.48 8.00 25.49
CA PRO A 102 -9.05 9.04 26.34
C PRO A 102 -9.64 10.21 25.55
N ARG A 103 -10.65 10.89 26.11
CA ARG A 103 -11.17 12.14 25.54
C ARG A 103 -10.13 13.25 25.68
N GLY A 104 -10.05 14.14 24.70
CA GLY A 104 -9.10 15.26 24.69
C GLY A 104 -7.70 14.92 24.15
N GLY A 105 -7.42 13.64 23.87
CA GLY A 105 -6.16 13.19 23.27
C GLY A 105 -6.35 12.04 22.30
N TYR A 106 -5.23 11.58 21.74
CA TYR A 106 -5.17 10.44 20.82
C TYR A 106 -4.24 9.33 21.30
N VAL A 107 -3.49 9.55 22.37
CA VAL A 107 -2.59 8.55 22.95
C VAL A 107 -3.41 7.42 23.57
N PRO A 108 -3.22 6.16 23.17
CA PRO A 108 -3.86 5.02 23.81
C PRO A 108 -3.48 4.86 25.29
N SER A 109 -4.41 4.36 26.08
CA SER A 109 -4.19 3.94 27.47
C SER A 109 -4.55 2.46 27.62
N TYR A 110 -3.81 1.75 28.46
CA TYR A 110 -3.96 0.32 28.65
C TYR A 110 -4.35 -0.02 30.09
N GLU A 111 -5.39 -0.83 30.25
CA GLU A 111 -5.85 -1.33 31.54
C GLU A 111 -5.75 -2.86 31.56
N LEU A 112 -5.16 -3.44 32.61
CA LEU A 112 -5.14 -4.88 32.78
C LEU A 112 -6.51 -5.37 33.27
N ASN A 113 -7.09 -6.29 32.51
CA ASN A 113 -8.32 -6.97 32.90
C ASN A 113 -7.94 -8.16 33.80
N ALA A 114 -8.26 -8.08 35.09
CA ALA A 114 -7.84 -9.07 36.09
C ALA A 114 -8.51 -10.46 35.94
N ILE A 115 -9.19 -10.73 34.84
CA ILE A 115 -9.82 -12.03 34.57
C ILE A 115 -8.80 -12.94 33.87
N ARG A 116 -8.02 -13.62 34.71
CA ARG A 116 -7.26 -14.87 34.47
C ARG A 116 -6.22 -14.91 33.34
N LEU A 117 -4.97 -14.72 33.74
CA LEU A 117 -3.87 -15.57 33.26
C LEU A 117 -3.93 -16.90 34.04
N PRO A 118 -3.96 -18.08 33.39
CA PRO A 118 -3.71 -19.35 34.08
C PRO A 118 -2.21 -19.51 34.31
N GLY A 119 -1.74 -19.05 35.47
CA GLY A 119 -0.37 -19.23 35.95
C GLY A 119 -0.21 -18.53 37.28
N ASP A 120 0.15 -19.28 38.31
CA ASP A 120 0.45 -18.86 39.68
C ASP A 120 -0.74 -18.64 40.63
N ALA A 121 -1.40 -19.76 40.94
CA ALA A 121 -2.02 -19.95 42.25
C ALA A 121 -0.97 -20.41 43.27
N LYS A 122 -0.46 -19.50 44.10
CA LYS A 122 -0.21 -19.74 45.54
C LYS A 122 0.12 -18.45 46.32
N SER A 123 -0.51 -18.36 47.49
CA SER A 123 -0.37 -17.37 48.58
C SER A 123 -1.12 -16.05 48.39
N ALA A 124 -2.39 -15.94 48.80
CA ALA A 124 -2.93 -15.86 50.17
C ALA A 124 -2.98 -14.42 50.73
N THR A 125 -4.23 -13.96 50.89
CA THR A 125 -4.79 -13.29 52.08
C THR A 125 -4.40 -11.84 52.38
N GLY A 126 -5.42 -10.98 52.26
CA GLY A 126 -5.77 -9.99 53.30
C GLY A 126 -5.33 -8.55 53.04
N ASN A 127 -6.27 -7.68 52.66
CA ASN A 127 -6.92 -6.78 53.63
C ASN A 127 -7.86 -5.78 52.95
N ILE A 128 -9.02 -5.65 53.59
CA ILE A 128 -10.06 -4.65 53.35
C ILE A 128 -9.64 -3.36 54.08
N ALA A 129 -9.50 -2.25 53.37
CA ALA A 129 -9.65 -0.87 53.88
C ALA A 129 -9.51 0.09 52.68
N ARG A 130 -10.57 0.75 52.21
CA ARG A 130 -11.26 1.93 52.75
C ARG A 130 -10.99 3.13 51.82
N GLN A 131 -11.99 3.42 50.99
CA GLN A 131 -12.17 4.69 50.27
C GLN A 131 -12.17 5.88 51.26
N PRO A 132 -11.76 7.07 50.82
CA PRO A 132 -12.67 8.20 50.98
C PRO A 132 -13.00 8.89 49.66
N GLN A 133 -14.31 9.05 49.45
CA GLN A 133 -14.90 10.05 48.59
C GLN A 133 -14.58 11.46 49.11
N ALA A 134 -14.42 12.43 48.22
CA ALA A 134 -14.75 13.82 48.50
C ALA A 134 -15.30 14.46 47.22
N SER A 135 -16.59 14.71 47.27
CA SER A 135 -17.41 15.41 46.28
C SER A 135 -17.20 16.92 46.29
N ALA A 136 -17.65 17.52 45.17
CA ALA A 136 -18.36 18.81 45.08
C ALA A 136 -17.48 20.09 44.92
N GLU A 137 -17.86 21.15 44.21
CA GLU A 137 -19.10 21.54 43.53
C GLU A 137 -18.80 22.71 42.55
N ALA A 138 -19.63 22.79 41.50
CA ALA A 138 -20.12 23.93 40.72
C ALA A 138 -19.38 25.30 40.58
N ALA A 139 -19.43 25.80 39.35
CA ALA A 139 -19.29 27.20 38.90
C ALA A 139 -20.47 28.09 39.40
N PRO A 140 -20.50 29.43 39.20
CA PRO A 140 -20.65 30.04 37.85
C PRO A 140 -20.01 31.45 37.65
N ALA A 141 -20.26 31.97 36.44
CA ALA A 141 -19.77 33.15 35.72
C ALA A 141 -20.01 34.55 36.32
N ALA A 142 -19.25 35.54 35.85
CA ALA A 142 -19.77 36.73 35.11
C ALA A 142 -18.64 37.71 34.71
N ASP A 143 -18.83 38.31 33.53
CA ASP A 143 -18.47 39.67 33.05
C ASP A 143 -17.13 40.33 33.41
N TYR A 144 -16.41 40.80 32.39
CA TYR A 144 -16.05 42.22 32.25
C TYR A 144 -15.65 42.52 30.78
N LEU A 145 -16.42 43.40 30.15
CA LEU A 145 -15.99 44.23 29.03
C LEU A 145 -15.07 45.33 29.57
N ASP A 146 -13.95 45.63 28.89
CA ASP A 146 -13.64 46.98 28.40
C ASP A 146 -12.33 46.99 27.58
N SER A 147 -12.32 47.72 26.47
CA SER A 147 -11.10 48.20 25.78
C SER A 147 -10.94 49.69 26.13
N PRO A 148 -9.77 50.36 25.96
CA PRO A 148 -9.52 50.99 24.66
C PRO A 148 -8.04 51.28 24.26
N THR A 149 -7.81 51.27 22.94
CA THR A 149 -7.03 52.13 22.02
C THR A 149 -5.79 52.96 22.46
N SER A 150 -4.76 52.95 21.60
CA SER A 150 -3.94 54.09 21.07
C SER A 150 -3.03 53.53 19.94
N ASP A 151 -3.20 53.85 18.64
CA ASP A 151 -2.59 54.96 17.85
C ASP A 151 -1.07 55.14 18.11
N GLU A 152 -0.11 55.24 17.18
CA GLU A 152 0.02 55.63 15.75
C GLU A 152 1.52 55.31 15.33
N PRO A 153 2.14 55.75 14.19
CA PRO A 153 1.76 55.76 12.78
C PRO A 153 2.83 55.15 11.81
N VAL A 154 2.46 55.13 10.53
CA VAL A 154 3.19 54.74 9.30
C VAL A 154 4.17 55.85 8.83
N PRO A 155 5.16 55.53 7.96
CA PRO A 155 5.28 56.30 6.72
C PRO A 155 5.41 55.47 5.43
N LEU A 156 4.75 55.98 4.40
CA LEU A 156 4.69 55.51 3.01
C LEU A 156 5.91 55.93 2.16
N MET A 157 6.11 55.17 1.08
CA MET A 157 6.33 55.60 -0.33
C MET A 157 7.73 55.39 -0.97
N ALA A 158 7.83 54.34 -1.82
CA ALA A 158 8.20 54.24 -3.26
C ALA A 158 9.42 55.03 -3.85
N PRO A 159 10.00 54.70 -5.05
CA PRO A 159 9.53 53.82 -6.15
C PRO A 159 10.61 52.88 -6.80
N ALA A 160 10.31 52.39 -8.01
CA ALA A 160 10.83 51.21 -8.70
C ALA A 160 12.08 51.35 -9.64
N ALA A 161 12.62 50.16 -9.99
CA ALA A 161 13.44 49.76 -11.18
C ALA A 161 14.96 50.08 -11.19
N PRO A 162 15.85 49.35 -11.94
CA PRO A 162 15.58 48.35 -13.01
C PRO A 162 16.32 46.99 -12.91
N ALA A 163 15.86 46.04 -13.74
CA ALA A 163 16.50 44.76 -14.03
C ALA A 163 17.73 44.93 -14.96
N GLN A 164 18.92 44.52 -14.50
CA GLN A 164 20.08 44.24 -15.36
C GLN A 164 20.98 43.17 -14.74
N SER A 165 21.12 42.02 -15.41
CA SER A 165 22.38 41.24 -15.51
C SER A 165 22.21 39.88 -16.21
N LEU A 166 21.30 39.77 -17.17
CA LEU A 166 21.11 38.55 -17.98
C LEU A 166 21.94 38.59 -19.27
N THR A 167 23.23 38.95 -19.18
CA THR A 167 24.13 38.95 -20.36
C THR A 167 25.58 38.52 -20.04
N ARG A 168 25.87 38.02 -18.83
CA ARG A 168 27.20 37.49 -18.50
C ARG A 168 27.29 35.95 -18.42
N GLN A 169 26.16 35.24 -18.29
CA GLN A 169 26.13 33.77 -18.24
C GLN A 169 25.99 33.06 -19.59
N LEU A 170 25.57 33.76 -20.67
CA LEU A 170 25.45 33.13 -21.99
C LEU A 170 26.81 32.79 -22.62
N ARG A 171 27.90 33.43 -22.20
CA ARG A 171 29.25 33.18 -22.75
C ARG A 171 29.86 31.86 -22.31
N PHE A 172 29.50 31.37 -21.12
CA PHE A 172 30.00 30.10 -20.59
C PHE A 172 29.25 28.90 -21.17
N PHE A 173 27.97 29.05 -21.52
CA PHE A 173 27.16 28.00 -22.15
C PHE A 173 27.66 27.63 -23.56
N TRP A 174 28.08 28.62 -24.36
CA TRP A 174 28.60 28.36 -25.71
C TRP A 174 30.00 27.72 -25.72
N ALA A 175 30.86 28.03 -24.73
CA ALA A 175 32.18 27.42 -24.62
C ALA A 175 32.12 25.93 -24.21
N ALA A 176 31.19 25.56 -23.32
CA ALA A 176 30.99 24.16 -22.91
C ALA A 176 30.46 23.28 -24.05
N MET A 177 29.56 23.82 -24.89
CA MET A 177 28.98 23.08 -26.00
C MET A 177 30.00 22.78 -27.12
N VAL A 178 30.91 23.71 -27.42
CA VAL A 178 32.00 23.50 -28.38
C VAL A 178 32.98 22.41 -27.88
N LEU A 179 33.24 22.36 -26.57
CA LEU A 179 34.13 21.36 -25.98
C LEU A 179 33.53 19.95 -26.04
N VAL A 180 32.22 19.81 -25.80
CA VAL A 180 31.51 18.52 -25.92
C VAL A 180 31.47 18.03 -27.37
N ILE A 181 31.23 18.94 -28.33
CA ILE A 181 31.25 18.60 -29.77
C ILE A 181 32.65 18.16 -30.21
N ALA A 182 33.71 18.85 -29.75
CA ALA A 182 35.09 18.45 -30.03
C ALA A 182 35.42 17.07 -29.42
N MET A 183 34.95 16.79 -28.19
CA MET A 183 35.17 15.51 -27.53
C MET A 183 34.44 14.35 -28.23
N LEU A 184 33.20 14.58 -28.70
CA LEU A 184 32.44 13.62 -29.52
C LEU A 184 33.08 13.39 -30.88
N GLY A 185 33.62 14.44 -31.52
CA GLY A 185 34.37 14.30 -32.77
C GLY A 185 35.60 13.39 -32.63
N VAL A 186 36.36 13.54 -31.54
CA VAL A 186 37.52 12.67 -31.25
C VAL A 186 37.09 11.23 -30.97
N LEU A 187 35.95 11.00 -30.32
CA LEU A 187 35.39 9.67 -30.08
C LEU A 187 34.96 8.97 -31.39
N ILE A 188 34.32 9.70 -32.30
CA ILE A 188 33.91 9.18 -33.61
C ILE A 188 35.15 8.87 -34.48
N LEU A 189 36.18 9.73 -34.45
CA LEU A 189 37.46 9.47 -35.11
C LEU A 189 38.21 8.27 -34.53
N ARG A 190 38.06 7.99 -33.23
CA ARG A 190 38.63 6.79 -32.59
C ARG A 190 37.86 5.51 -32.92
N GLN A 191 36.54 5.57 -33.06
CA GLN A 191 35.69 4.42 -33.35
C GLN A 191 35.61 4.10 -34.86
N GLY A 192 35.87 5.09 -35.73
CA GLY A 192 35.88 4.94 -37.18
C GLY A 192 36.98 4.03 -37.76
N GLY A 193 37.93 3.56 -36.94
CA GLY A 193 38.94 2.57 -37.33
C GLY A 193 38.49 1.10 -37.26
N ALA A 194 37.32 0.83 -36.68
CA ALA A 194 36.85 -0.55 -36.43
C ALA A 194 35.79 -1.05 -37.43
N PHE A 195 35.36 -0.24 -38.40
CA PHE A 195 34.21 -0.56 -39.27
C PHE A 195 34.55 -0.83 -40.74
N LEU A 196 35.83 -0.92 -41.11
CA LEU A 196 36.27 -1.34 -42.44
C LEU A 196 37.37 -2.40 -42.33
N GLY A 197 36.96 -3.61 -41.93
CA GLY A 197 37.82 -4.79 -41.85
C GLY A 197 36.98 -6.04 -41.98
N GLY A 198 36.41 -6.26 -43.17
CA GLY A 198 35.84 -7.55 -43.52
C GLY A 198 36.95 -8.61 -43.53
N GLY A 199 36.78 -9.64 -42.70
CA GLY A 199 37.66 -10.78 -42.63
C GLY A 199 36.86 -11.97 -42.12
N ASP A 200 36.59 -12.90 -43.03
CA ASP A 200 35.99 -14.20 -42.76
C ASP A 200 36.76 -14.93 -41.65
N THR A 201 36.06 -15.31 -40.59
CA THR A 201 36.50 -16.40 -39.72
C THR A 201 35.35 -17.37 -39.54
N THR A 202 35.40 -18.41 -40.36
CA THR A 202 34.77 -19.71 -40.16
C THR A 202 35.19 -20.26 -38.79
N ALA A 203 34.26 -20.30 -37.83
CA ALA A 203 34.39 -21.10 -36.63
C ALA A 203 33.61 -22.41 -36.85
N THR A 204 34.40 -23.47 -36.99
CA THR A 204 34.01 -24.88 -37.05
C THR A 204 33.07 -25.27 -35.91
N ALA A 205 32.00 -25.97 -36.28
CA ALA A 205 31.13 -26.69 -35.38
C ALA A 205 31.94 -27.72 -34.57
N GLU A 206 31.84 -27.65 -33.25
CA GLU A 206 32.14 -28.77 -32.38
C GLU A 206 30.81 -29.27 -31.82
N THR A 207 30.38 -30.40 -32.38
CA THR A 207 29.25 -31.18 -31.91
C THR A 207 29.57 -31.75 -30.53
N ALA A 208 28.94 -31.19 -29.49
CA ALA A 208 28.72 -31.90 -28.23
C ALA A 208 27.22 -31.82 -27.92
N GLY A 209 26.52 -32.89 -28.26
CA GLY A 209 25.16 -33.11 -27.80
C GLY A 209 25.17 -33.24 -26.28
N VAL A 210 24.55 -32.26 -25.63
CA VAL A 210 23.76 -32.51 -24.43
C VAL A 210 22.45 -31.79 -24.70
N ALA A 211 21.37 -32.57 -24.84
CA ALA A 211 20.03 -32.08 -24.70
C ALA A 211 19.87 -31.58 -23.27
N GLY A 212 20.38 -30.38 -23.00
CA GLY A 212 19.86 -29.56 -21.95
C GLY A 212 18.49 -29.12 -22.44
N THR A 213 17.44 -29.78 -21.97
CA THR A 213 16.22 -29.05 -21.68
C THR A 213 16.69 -27.84 -20.88
N THR A 214 16.82 -26.68 -21.52
CA THR A 214 16.94 -25.42 -20.81
C THR A 214 15.68 -25.36 -19.98
N ALA A 215 15.79 -25.77 -18.71
CA ALA A 215 14.79 -25.51 -17.71
C ALA A 215 14.57 -24.01 -17.80
N GLN A 216 13.42 -23.62 -18.35
CA GLN A 216 13.02 -22.22 -18.35
C GLN A 216 13.14 -21.74 -16.90
N PRO A 217 13.73 -20.57 -16.65
CA PRO A 217 13.79 -20.03 -15.30
C PRO A 217 12.36 -20.03 -14.75
N VAL A 218 12.14 -20.82 -13.70
CA VAL A 218 10.86 -20.86 -13.00
C VAL A 218 10.75 -19.53 -12.29
N PHE A 219 9.98 -18.61 -12.86
CA PHE A 219 9.65 -17.35 -12.20
C PHE A 219 8.62 -17.66 -11.10
N ASP A 220 9.09 -18.02 -9.92
CA ASP A 220 8.24 -18.21 -8.73
C ASP A 220 7.94 -16.83 -8.09
N SER A 221 7.52 -15.88 -8.93
CA SER A 221 7.28 -14.49 -8.57
C SER A 221 5.95 -14.02 -9.14
N LEU A 222 5.30 -13.11 -8.42
CA LEU A 222 4.09 -12.46 -8.87
C LEU A 222 4.40 -11.49 -10.03
N PRO A 223 3.40 -11.14 -10.86
CA PRO A 223 3.58 -10.11 -11.87
C PRO A 223 3.99 -8.78 -11.23
N LEU A 224 5.03 -8.15 -11.78
CA LEU A 224 5.56 -6.90 -11.27
C LEU A 224 4.94 -5.71 -12.00
N ILE A 225 4.34 -4.79 -11.26
CA ILE A 225 3.57 -3.66 -11.79
C ILE A 225 4.29 -2.34 -11.52
N TYR A 226 4.51 -1.58 -12.58
CA TYR A 226 5.07 -0.24 -12.56
C TYR A 226 4.01 0.82 -12.86
N ILE A 227 4.28 2.08 -12.52
CA ILE A 227 3.50 3.24 -12.98
C ILE A 227 4.44 4.26 -13.60
N ALA A 228 4.15 4.64 -14.84
CA ALA A 228 4.78 5.76 -15.53
C ALA A 228 3.77 6.91 -15.67
N VAL A 229 4.19 8.12 -15.33
CA VAL A 229 3.37 9.33 -15.49
C VAL A 229 4.05 10.22 -16.52
N ASN A 230 3.51 10.21 -17.74
CA ASN A 230 4.05 10.95 -18.89
C ASN A 230 3.16 12.15 -19.26
N ALA A 231 2.39 12.65 -18.29
CA ALA A 231 1.50 13.79 -18.43
C ALA A 231 1.70 14.76 -17.26
N ASP A 232 2.08 16.01 -17.57
CA ASP A 232 2.31 17.06 -16.59
C ASP A 232 1.05 17.91 -16.38
N ARG A 233 0.01 17.29 -15.79
CA ARG A 233 -1.25 17.95 -15.42
C ARG A 233 -1.85 17.40 -14.13
N ALA A 234 -2.67 18.21 -13.46
CA ALA A 234 -3.34 17.84 -12.21
C ALA A 234 -4.27 16.61 -12.35
N GLU A 235 -4.88 16.40 -13.52
CA GLU A 235 -5.71 15.24 -13.83
C GLU A 235 -4.89 13.93 -13.80
N ALA A 236 -3.72 13.94 -14.45
CA ALA A 236 -2.84 12.79 -14.51
C ALA A 236 -2.27 12.44 -13.13
N ALA A 237 -1.93 13.45 -12.33
CA ALA A 237 -1.47 13.25 -10.95
C ALA A 237 -2.56 12.58 -10.08
N ARG A 238 -3.83 12.99 -10.22
CA ARG A 238 -4.97 12.37 -9.53
C ARG A 238 -5.16 10.92 -9.94
N VAL A 239 -5.17 10.65 -11.25
CA VAL A 239 -5.26 9.28 -11.80
C VAL A 239 -4.11 8.41 -11.26
N ALA A 240 -2.88 8.93 -11.28
CA ALA A 240 -1.71 8.22 -10.76
C ALA A 240 -1.84 7.95 -9.25
N SER A 241 -2.31 8.92 -8.47
CA SER A 241 -2.54 8.74 -7.03
C SER A 241 -3.58 7.65 -6.76
N SER A 242 -4.70 7.67 -7.49
CA SER A 242 -5.75 6.67 -7.35
C SER A 242 -5.27 5.28 -7.78
N LEU A 243 -4.48 5.17 -8.85
CA LEU A 243 -3.88 3.90 -9.30
C LEU A 243 -2.94 3.34 -8.24
N ARG A 244 -2.04 4.15 -7.68
CA ARG A 244 -1.13 3.74 -6.58
C ARG A 244 -1.91 3.21 -5.38
N ALA A 245 -2.95 3.93 -4.96
CA ALA A 245 -3.76 3.55 -3.83
C ALA A 245 -4.52 2.24 -4.07
N GLY A 246 -5.06 2.04 -5.27
CA GLY A 246 -5.78 0.82 -5.63
C GLY A 246 -4.87 -0.40 -5.80
N LEU A 247 -3.72 -0.24 -6.47
CA LEU A 247 -2.76 -1.33 -6.72
C LEU A 247 -2.17 -1.90 -5.43
N ALA A 248 -1.97 -1.08 -4.40
CA ALA A 248 -1.50 -1.53 -3.09
C ALA A 248 -2.49 -2.44 -2.35
N GLY A 249 -3.73 -2.56 -2.84
CA GLY A 249 -4.76 -3.43 -2.25
C GLY A 249 -4.79 -4.85 -2.82
N PHE A 250 -3.97 -5.17 -3.81
CA PHE A 250 -3.91 -6.51 -4.42
C PHE A 250 -2.68 -7.27 -3.93
N ASP A 251 -2.89 -8.52 -3.56
CA ASP A 251 -1.88 -9.48 -3.08
C ASP A 251 -1.38 -10.42 -4.19
N THR A 252 -2.08 -10.48 -5.32
CA THR A 252 -1.70 -11.23 -6.52
C THR A 252 -0.67 -10.51 -7.40
N ILE A 253 -0.16 -9.36 -7.00
CA ILE A 253 0.86 -8.62 -7.75
C ILE A 253 1.94 -8.06 -6.82
N ASP A 254 3.12 -7.86 -7.37
CA ASP A 254 4.13 -6.99 -6.77
C ASP A 254 4.03 -5.60 -7.38
N PHE A 255 4.07 -4.56 -6.56
CA PHE A 255 3.86 -3.19 -7.04
C PHE A 255 5.03 -2.26 -6.70
N ILE A 256 5.52 -1.54 -7.70
CA ILE A 256 6.52 -0.48 -7.56
C ILE A 256 5.93 0.83 -8.13
N GLY A 257 5.72 1.83 -7.27
CA GLY A 257 5.09 3.10 -7.62
C GLY A 257 5.90 4.08 -8.49
N ARG A 258 6.88 3.58 -9.26
CA ARG A 258 7.75 4.35 -10.18
C ARG A 258 7.82 3.68 -11.54
N ALA A 259 8.34 4.41 -12.53
CA ALA A 259 8.55 3.88 -13.88
C ALA A 259 9.65 2.78 -13.88
N PRO A 260 9.62 1.85 -14.85
CA PRO A 260 10.69 0.86 -14.99
C PRO A 260 12.04 1.56 -15.30
N ASP A 261 13.14 1.02 -14.77
CA ASP A 261 14.48 1.54 -15.05
C ASP A 261 14.83 1.32 -16.53
N SER A 262 15.10 2.39 -17.26
CA SER A 262 15.45 2.36 -18.69
C SER A 262 16.77 1.66 -18.99
N THR A 263 17.63 1.49 -17.98
CA THR A 263 18.92 0.81 -18.08
C THR A 263 18.84 -0.70 -17.81
N ARG A 264 17.68 -1.19 -17.34
CA ARG A 264 17.46 -2.61 -17.06
C ARG A 264 17.10 -3.33 -18.36
N ASP A 265 17.58 -4.56 -18.52
CA ASP A 265 17.11 -5.42 -19.61
C ASP A 265 15.65 -5.79 -19.36
N GLN A 266 14.74 -5.10 -20.04
CA GLN A 266 13.29 -5.28 -19.92
C GLN A 266 12.83 -6.63 -20.48
N SER A 267 13.62 -7.26 -21.35
CA SER A 267 13.33 -8.60 -21.89
C SER A 267 13.59 -9.72 -20.87
N ALA A 268 14.37 -9.44 -19.82
CA ALA A 268 14.69 -10.39 -18.77
C ALA A 268 13.54 -10.59 -17.75
N ASP A 269 12.49 -9.78 -17.81
CA ASP A 269 11.34 -9.83 -16.90
C ASP A 269 10.03 -9.95 -17.69
N PRO A 270 9.68 -11.17 -18.16
CA PRO A 270 8.60 -11.39 -19.12
C PRO A 270 7.19 -11.21 -18.52
N ILE A 271 7.09 -11.11 -17.19
CA ILE A 271 5.83 -10.89 -16.43
C ILE A 271 5.79 -9.52 -15.75
N SER A 272 6.55 -8.56 -16.26
CA SER A 272 6.47 -7.15 -15.85
C SER A 272 5.51 -6.34 -16.71
N PHE A 273 4.74 -5.47 -16.06
CA PHE A 273 3.75 -4.62 -16.69
C PHE A 273 3.84 -3.18 -16.19
N VAL A 274 3.43 -2.22 -17.01
CA VAL A 274 3.43 -0.80 -16.65
C VAL A 274 2.06 -0.19 -16.96
N PHE A 275 1.53 0.57 -16.00
CA PHE A 275 0.47 1.53 -16.26
C PHE A 275 1.09 2.85 -16.70
N ASP A 276 0.98 3.16 -17.98
CA ASP A 276 1.39 4.44 -18.55
C ASP A 276 0.21 5.42 -18.54
N ILE A 277 0.43 6.58 -17.92
CA ILE A 277 -0.56 7.64 -17.79
C ILE A 277 -0.12 8.77 -18.71
N VAL A 278 -0.77 8.83 -19.87
CA VAL A 278 -0.43 9.76 -20.96
C VAL A 278 -1.56 10.77 -21.19
N PRO A 279 -1.29 11.91 -21.85
CA PRO A 279 -2.35 12.84 -22.22
C PRO A 279 -3.37 12.17 -23.15
N GLY A 280 -4.66 12.41 -22.89
CA GLY A 280 -5.74 11.96 -23.76
C GLY A 280 -5.88 12.78 -25.05
N PRO A 281 -6.79 12.37 -25.95
CA PRO A 281 -6.97 13.00 -27.26
C PRO A 281 -7.61 14.40 -27.16
N ALA A 282 -8.42 14.67 -26.12
CA ALA A 282 -8.93 16.01 -25.85
C ALA A 282 -8.18 16.70 -24.71
N ALA A 283 -8.28 18.03 -24.66
CA ALA A 283 -7.72 18.82 -23.57
C ALA A 283 -8.38 18.43 -22.24
N GLY A 284 -7.56 18.12 -21.23
CA GLY A 284 -8.03 17.66 -19.92
C GLY A 284 -8.23 16.15 -19.81
N ASP A 285 -8.28 15.42 -20.93
CA ASP A 285 -8.40 13.96 -20.87
C ASP A 285 -7.06 13.32 -20.49
N VAL A 286 -7.16 12.14 -19.89
CA VAL A 286 -6.04 11.29 -19.50
C VAL A 286 -6.30 9.90 -20.05
N THR A 287 -5.30 9.30 -20.70
CA THR A 287 -5.37 7.90 -21.12
C THR A 287 -4.49 7.08 -20.19
N VAL A 288 -5.04 5.97 -19.69
CA VAL A 288 -4.33 4.96 -18.92
C VAL A 288 -4.13 3.75 -19.80
N GLU A 289 -2.88 3.38 -20.04
CA GLU A 289 -2.52 2.21 -20.83
C GLU A 289 -1.81 1.19 -19.96
N LEU A 290 -2.24 -0.07 -20.03
CA LEU A 290 -1.53 -1.20 -19.45
C LEU A 290 -0.71 -1.87 -20.54
N GLN A 291 0.60 -1.96 -20.34
CA GLN A 291 1.51 -2.53 -21.33
C GLN A 291 2.42 -3.58 -20.71
N SER A 292 2.79 -4.59 -21.51
CA SER A 292 3.88 -5.51 -21.17
C SER A 292 5.21 -4.79 -21.32
N VAL A 293 6.04 -4.82 -20.27
CA VAL A 293 7.37 -4.19 -20.28
C VAL A 293 8.32 -4.91 -21.25
N ALA A 294 8.25 -6.24 -21.31
CA ALA A 294 9.11 -7.04 -22.17
C ALA A 294 8.81 -6.87 -23.67
N THR A 295 7.54 -6.69 -24.04
CA THR A 295 7.13 -6.69 -25.46
C THR A 295 6.63 -5.34 -25.97
N GLY A 296 6.31 -4.40 -25.08
CA GLY A 296 5.63 -3.14 -25.41
C GLY A 296 4.18 -3.34 -25.87
N ARG A 297 3.62 -4.55 -25.79
CA ARG A 297 2.25 -4.82 -26.21
C ARG A 297 1.28 -4.18 -25.21
N VAL A 298 0.34 -3.39 -25.75
CA VAL A 298 -0.78 -2.83 -24.97
C VAL A 298 -1.82 -3.93 -24.69
N LEU A 299 -2.12 -4.15 -23.42
CA LEU A 299 -3.16 -5.06 -22.93
C LEU A 299 -4.50 -4.35 -22.77
N LEU A 300 -4.46 -3.09 -22.33
CA LEU A 300 -5.62 -2.24 -22.13
C LEU A 300 -5.25 -0.79 -22.48
N SER A 301 -6.16 -0.05 -23.11
CA SER A 301 -6.09 1.40 -23.19
C SER A 301 -7.46 1.96 -22.81
N ARG A 302 -7.50 2.81 -21.78
CA ARG A 302 -8.71 3.46 -21.28
C ARG A 302 -8.52 4.96 -21.31
N ASN A 303 -9.33 5.62 -22.13
CA ASN A 303 -9.43 7.07 -22.06
C ASN A 303 -10.40 7.47 -20.94
N LEU A 304 -9.97 8.43 -20.11
CA LEU A 304 -10.74 9.05 -19.04
C LEU A 304 -10.91 10.53 -19.38
N THR A 305 -12.16 10.95 -19.47
CA THR A 305 -12.49 12.35 -19.71
C THR A 305 -12.14 13.22 -18.51
N SER A 306 -12.05 14.54 -18.71
CA SER A 306 -11.88 15.48 -17.59
C SER A 306 -12.95 15.34 -16.49
N ALA A 307 -14.17 14.92 -16.83
CA ALA A 307 -15.24 14.67 -15.86
C ALA A 307 -15.03 13.37 -15.08
N GLU A 308 -14.54 12.32 -15.74
CA GLU A 308 -14.26 11.03 -15.12
C GLU A 308 -13.01 11.05 -14.23
N THR A 309 -12.07 11.98 -14.49
CA THR A 309 -10.90 12.20 -13.64
C THR A 309 -11.17 13.15 -12.46
N ALA A 310 -12.38 13.72 -12.35
CA ALA A 310 -12.74 14.66 -11.30
C ALA A 310 -12.64 14.02 -9.89
N PRO A 311 -12.35 14.82 -8.84
CA PRO A 311 -12.28 14.33 -7.46
C PRO A 311 -13.58 13.63 -7.04
N GLY A 312 -13.46 12.44 -6.44
CA GLY A 312 -14.59 11.61 -6.00
C GLY A 312 -15.22 10.74 -7.10
N VAL A 313 -14.86 10.96 -8.37
CA VAL A 313 -15.29 10.13 -9.51
C VAL A 313 -14.15 9.24 -10.01
N VAL A 314 -12.92 9.76 -10.01
CA VAL A 314 -11.73 9.06 -10.49
C VAL A 314 -11.51 7.72 -9.78
N GLU A 315 -11.79 7.64 -8.48
CA GLU A 315 -11.59 6.44 -7.68
C GLU A 315 -12.45 5.28 -8.17
N SER A 316 -13.71 5.54 -8.56
CA SER A 316 -14.61 4.52 -9.09
C SER A 316 -14.16 4.02 -10.47
N ASN A 317 -13.72 4.94 -11.34
CA ASN A 317 -13.21 4.58 -12.66
C ASN A 317 -11.92 3.75 -12.56
N ILE A 318 -11.00 4.14 -11.67
CA ILE A 318 -9.77 3.39 -11.43
C ILE A 318 -10.06 2.05 -10.76
N ALA A 319 -11.00 1.98 -9.80
CA ALA A 319 -11.41 0.72 -9.21
C ALA A 319 -11.93 -0.26 -10.28
N SER A 320 -12.82 0.20 -11.18
CA SER A 320 -13.33 -0.63 -12.28
C SER A 320 -12.21 -1.11 -13.23
N LEU A 321 -11.24 -0.24 -13.52
CA LEU A 321 -10.07 -0.59 -14.33
C LEU A 321 -9.20 -1.65 -13.63
N LEU A 322 -8.92 -1.49 -12.33
CA LEU A 322 -8.09 -2.42 -11.58
C LEU A 322 -8.78 -3.78 -11.38
N THR A 323 -10.08 -3.80 -11.06
CA THR A 323 -10.86 -5.04 -10.91
C THR A 323 -10.90 -5.87 -12.19
N SER A 324 -10.79 -5.25 -13.38
CA SER A 324 -10.77 -5.97 -14.66
C SER A 324 -9.37 -6.36 -15.14
N THR A 325 -8.31 -5.89 -14.47
CA THR A 325 -6.92 -6.07 -14.94
C THR A 325 -6.06 -6.89 -13.99
N ILE A 326 -6.16 -6.67 -12.67
CA ILE A 326 -5.23 -7.17 -11.66
C ILE A 326 -5.54 -8.57 -11.11
N PRO A 327 -6.81 -8.95 -10.83
CA PRO A 327 -7.11 -10.29 -10.32
C PRO A 327 -6.61 -11.42 -11.24
N ALA A 328 -6.58 -12.66 -10.73
CA ALA A 328 -6.11 -13.79 -11.53
C ALA A 328 -7.01 -14.10 -12.76
N SER A 329 -8.27 -13.65 -12.77
CA SER A 329 -9.16 -13.62 -13.95
C SER A 329 -8.97 -12.38 -14.84
N GLY A 330 -8.17 -11.41 -14.41
CA GLY A 330 -7.96 -10.14 -15.09
C GLY A 330 -7.05 -10.23 -16.32
N ALA A 331 -6.94 -9.09 -17.01
CA ALA A 331 -6.18 -8.97 -18.26
C ALA A 331 -4.70 -9.41 -18.14
N ILE A 332 -4.04 -9.13 -17.01
CA ILE A 332 -2.63 -9.46 -16.79
C ILE A 332 -2.43 -10.97 -16.78
N TYR A 333 -3.17 -11.67 -15.92
CA TYR A 333 -3.08 -13.11 -15.79
C TYR A 333 -3.56 -13.83 -17.04
N SER A 334 -4.60 -13.32 -17.71
CA SER A 334 -5.03 -13.85 -19.01
C SER A 334 -3.93 -13.75 -20.07
N TYR A 335 -3.18 -12.64 -20.10
CA TYR A 335 -2.05 -12.48 -21.02
C TYR A 335 -0.91 -13.45 -20.70
N ILE A 336 -0.57 -13.63 -19.42
CA ILE A 336 0.45 -14.60 -18.99
C ILE A 336 0.00 -16.03 -19.34
N ASP A 337 -1.29 -16.35 -19.15
CA ASP A 337 -1.83 -17.69 -19.43
C ASP A 337 -1.79 -18.05 -20.92
N GLN A 338 -2.05 -17.07 -21.78
CA GLN A 338 -1.97 -17.21 -23.23
C GLN A 338 -0.53 -17.21 -23.77
N SER A 339 0.43 -16.74 -22.98
CA SER A 339 1.83 -16.70 -23.35
C SER A 339 2.55 -17.95 -22.86
N ASP A 340 3.66 -18.32 -23.51
CA ASP A 340 4.51 -19.46 -23.07
C ASP A 340 5.39 -19.10 -21.84
N ILE A 341 4.87 -18.22 -20.98
CA ILE A 341 5.56 -17.56 -19.86
C ILE A 341 4.99 -18.07 -18.51
N ARG A 342 4.02 -18.98 -18.55
CA ARG A 342 3.33 -19.46 -17.34
C ARG A 342 4.27 -20.07 -16.33
N THR A 343 4.08 -19.66 -15.08
CA THR A 343 4.79 -20.18 -13.92
C THR A 343 3.87 -21.12 -13.15
N SER A 344 4.45 -22.03 -12.37
CA SER A 344 3.68 -22.98 -11.58
C SER A 344 2.78 -22.28 -10.56
N GLN A 345 3.27 -21.21 -9.92
CA GLN A 345 2.48 -20.38 -9.00
C GLN A 345 1.30 -19.69 -9.68
N ILE A 346 1.53 -19.00 -10.80
CA ILE A 346 0.48 -18.29 -11.53
C ILE A 346 -0.61 -19.25 -12.00
N GLY A 347 -0.23 -20.44 -12.47
CA GLY A 347 -1.19 -21.48 -12.87
C GLY A 347 -2.13 -21.89 -11.73
N CYS A 348 -1.61 -22.05 -10.50
CA CYS A 348 -2.45 -22.40 -9.35
C CYS A 348 -3.36 -21.25 -8.91
N LEU A 349 -2.89 -20.00 -8.92
CA LEU A 349 -3.72 -18.83 -8.60
C LEU A 349 -4.89 -18.66 -9.59
N VAL A 350 -4.67 -18.96 -10.87
CA VAL A 350 -5.76 -18.95 -11.87
C VAL A 350 -6.79 -20.05 -11.62
N LEU A 351 -6.36 -21.22 -11.14
CA LEU A 351 -7.31 -22.30 -10.78
C LEU A 351 -8.12 -21.94 -9.53
N ASP A 352 -7.49 -21.27 -8.57
CA ASP A 352 -8.12 -20.79 -7.35
C ASP A 352 -9.20 -19.73 -7.64
N ASP A 353 -8.88 -18.72 -8.45
CA ASP A 353 -9.86 -17.71 -8.86
C ASP A 353 -11.03 -18.30 -9.68
N ARG A 354 -10.78 -19.32 -10.51
CA ARG A 354 -11.85 -20.06 -11.19
C ARG A 354 -12.81 -20.75 -10.21
N TYR A 355 -12.33 -21.23 -9.07
CA TYR A 355 -13.21 -21.77 -8.05
C TYR A 355 -14.11 -20.69 -7.45
N PHE A 356 -13.57 -19.51 -7.11
CA PHE A 356 -14.40 -18.41 -6.58
C PHE A 356 -15.42 -17.86 -7.59
N LEU A 357 -15.11 -17.95 -8.90
CA LEU A 357 -16.06 -17.59 -9.96
C LEU A 357 -17.14 -18.65 -10.23
N ASP A 358 -16.80 -19.93 -10.07
CA ASP A 358 -17.71 -21.07 -10.26
C ASP A 358 -17.46 -22.13 -9.18
N MET A 359 -18.07 -21.92 -8.01
CA MET A 359 -17.84 -22.72 -6.82
C MET A 359 -18.46 -24.12 -6.96
N ASN A 360 -17.62 -25.11 -7.25
CA ASN A 360 -18.02 -26.50 -7.30
C ASN A 360 -16.87 -27.44 -6.87
N ALA A 361 -17.20 -28.72 -6.64
CA ALA A 361 -16.23 -29.69 -6.12
C ALA A 361 -15.02 -29.92 -7.04
N GLN A 362 -15.23 -29.81 -8.36
CA GLN A 362 -14.17 -30.04 -9.34
C GLN A 362 -13.20 -28.85 -9.41
N THR A 363 -13.72 -27.62 -9.43
CA THR A 363 -12.91 -26.40 -9.42
C THR A 363 -12.14 -26.27 -8.11
N HIS A 364 -12.79 -26.59 -6.99
CA HIS A 364 -12.14 -26.63 -5.68
C HIS A 364 -11.00 -27.65 -5.64
N GLU A 365 -11.21 -28.89 -6.12
CA GLU A 365 -10.18 -29.93 -6.08
C GLU A 365 -8.97 -29.54 -6.92
N ALA A 366 -9.21 -28.97 -8.11
CA ALA A 366 -8.15 -28.52 -9.00
C ALA A 366 -7.30 -27.42 -8.34
N ALA A 367 -7.92 -26.42 -7.72
CA ALA A 367 -7.23 -25.36 -7.01
C ALA A 367 -6.44 -25.89 -5.80
N TYR A 368 -7.12 -26.64 -4.93
CA TYR A 368 -6.54 -27.19 -3.70
C TYR A 368 -5.32 -28.06 -3.99
N ARG A 369 -5.43 -29.00 -4.92
CA ARG A 369 -4.32 -29.91 -5.28
C ARG A 369 -3.13 -29.18 -5.90
N CYS A 370 -3.39 -28.12 -6.65
CA CYS A 370 -2.32 -27.32 -7.25
C CYS A 370 -1.52 -26.58 -6.17
N LEU A 371 -2.21 -25.89 -5.26
CA LEU A 371 -1.60 -25.16 -4.15
C LEU A 371 -0.93 -26.09 -3.13
N GLU A 372 -1.55 -27.24 -2.82
CA GLU A 372 -0.96 -28.29 -1.97
C GLU A 372 0.37 -28.81 -2.54
N LYS A 373 0.44 -28.99 -3.86
CA LYS A 373 1.67 -29.39 -4.52
C LYS A 373 2.75 -28.32 -4.41
N LEU A 374 2.44 -27.06 -4.68
CA LEU A 374 3.40 -25.95 -4.54
C LEU A 374 3.93 -25.81 -3.11
N ALA A 375 3.04 -25.95 -2.12
CA ALA A 375 3.41 -25.95 -0.71
C ALA A 375 4.36 -27.13 -0.37
N SER A 376 4.07 -28.32 -0.91
CA SER A 376 4.89 -29.52 -0.72
C SER A 376 6.26 -29.42 -1.42
N ASP A 377 6.32 -28.74 -2.56
CA ASP A 377 7.55 -28.47 -3.31
C ASP A 377 8.41 -27.36 -2.63
N GLY A 378 7.94 -26.79 -1.51
CA GLY A 378 8.72 -25.86 -0.68
C GLY A 378 8.69 -24.41 -1.16
N THR A 379 7.61 -23.99 -1.82
CA THR A 379 7.43 -22.57 -2.19
C THR A 379 7.56 -21.64 -0.98
N LYS A 380 8.02 -20.41 -1.21
CA LYS A 380 8.13 -19.35 -0.18
C LYS A 380 7.01 -18.32 -0.27
N SER A 381 6.06 -18.50 -1.17
CA SER A 381 4.96 -17.56 -1.39
C SER A 381 3.97 -17.61 -0.22
N SER A 382 3.89 -16.52 0.55
CA SER A 382 2.90 -16.39 1.63
C SER A 382 1.46 -16.46 1.11
N LEU A 383 1.23 -15.97 -0.12
CA LEU A 383 -0.08 -16.03 -0.77
C LEU A 383 -0.50 -17.49 -1.01
N VAL A 384 0.40 -18.35 -1.50
CA VAL A 384 0.07 -19.77 -1.73
C VAL A 384 -0.38 -20.47 -0.45
N TYR A 385 0.29 -20.20 0.68
CA TYR A 385 -0.11 -20.76 1.97
C TYR A 385 -1.43 -20.19 2.49
N ALA A 386 -1.70 -18.90 2.26
CA ALA A 386 -2.96 -18.27 2.65
C ALA A 386 -4.15 -18.86 1.88
N GLU A 387 -4.04 -18.96 0.55
CA GLU A 387 -5.11 -19.54 -0.29
C GLU A 387 -5.31 -21.03 -0.01
N LEU A 388 -4.22 -21.78 0.17
CA LEU A 388 -4.32 -23.19 0.55
C LEU A 388 -5.06 -23.37 1.88
N ALA A 389 -4.80 -22.51 2.86
CA ALA A 389 -5.49 -22.55 4.15
C ALA A 389 -6.98 -22.20 4.02
N ALA A 390 -7.33 -21.21 3.17
CA ALA A 390 -8.71 -20.87 2.87
C ALA A 390 -9.48 -22.06 2.26
N LEU A 391 -8.94 -22.66 1.20
CA LEU A 391 -9.53 -23.85 0.57
C LEU A 391 -9.56 -25.06 1.52
N HIS A 392 -8.58 -25.19 2.43
CA HIS A 392 -8.60 -26.25 3.43
C HIS A 392 -9.80 -26.09 4.38
N GLY A 393 -10.05 -24.88 4.88
CA GLY A 393 -11.23 -24.59 5.70
C GLY A 393 -12.54 -24.85 4.96
N GLU A 394 -12.61 -24.50 3.69
CA GLU A 394 -13.76 -24.79 2.83
C GLU A 394 -13.94 -26.29 2.59
N ALA A 395 -12.87 -27.04 2.38
CA ALA A 395 -12.93 -28.49 2.25
C ALA A 395 -13.57 -29.17 3.46
N VAL A 396 -13.22 -28.72 4.67
CA VAL A 396 -13.80 -29.26 5.91
C VAL A 396 -15.27 -28.89 6.01
N THR A 397 -15.62 -27.62 5.80
CA THR A 397 -17.01 -27.14 5.91
C THR A 397 -17.93 -27.74 4.85
N ALA A 398 -17.45 -27.90 3.61
CA ALA A 398 -18.16 -28.52 2.50
C ALA A 398 -18.10 -30.06 2.50
N HIS A 399 -17.37 -30.67 3.44
CA HIS A 399 -17.18 -32.13 3.57
C HIS A 399 -16.63 -32.78 2.29
N TYR A 400 -15.66 -32.12 1.64
CA TYR A 400 -14.95 -32.73 0.52
C TYR A 400 -14.14 -33.94 1.00
N ARG A 401 -13.92 -34.90 0.08
CA ARG A 401 -13.17 -36.14 0.39
C ARG A 401 -11.66 -35.94 0.50
N TYR A 402 -11.21 -34.69 0.41
CA TYR A 402 -9.82 -34.30 0.41
C TYR A 402 -9.68 -32.97 1.18
N PRO A 403 -8.53 -32.73 1.81
CA PRO A 403 -7.52 -33.75 2.12
C PRO A 403 -8.10 -34.83 3.05
N PRO A 404 -7.52 -36.05 3.06
CA PRO A 404 -8.01 -37.10 3.96
C PRO A 404 -7.90 -36.63 5.41
N ASP A 405 -8.93 -36.92 6.21
CA ASP A 405 -8.98 -36.60 7.64
C ASP A 405 -8.87 -35.09 7.96
N ALA A 406 -9.31 -34.22 7.04
CA ALA A 406 -9.28 -32.77 7.22
C ALA A 406 -10.05 -32.32 8.48
N THR A 407 -9.41 -31.50 9.31
CA THR A 407 -9.99 -30.86 10.49
C THR A 407 -9.80 -29.34 10.41
N LEU A 408 -10.65 -28.58 11.11
CA LEU A 408 -10.50 -27.12 11.23
C LEU A 408 -9.35 -26.71 12.16
N GLU A 409 -8.88 -27.65 12.98
CA GLU A 409 -7.68 -27.56 13.83
C GLU A 409 -6.47 -28.06 13.04
#